data_AF-A0A2J8I9L3-F1
#
_entry.id   AF-A0A2J8I9L3-F1
#
_cell.length_a   1.000
_cell.length_b   1.000
_cell.length_c   1.000
_cell.angle_alpha   90.00
_cell.angle_beta   90.00
_cell.angle_gamma   90.00
#
_symmetry.space_group_name_H-M   'P 1'
#
loop_
_entity.id
_entity.type
_entity.pdbx_description
1 polymer ?
#
loop_
_entity_poly.entity_id
_entity_poly.type
_entity_poly.pdbx_seq_one_letter_code
_entity_poly.pdbx_strand_id
1 'polypeptide(L)'
;MKTACTVLVVLGLAATGMAPVSATPPSSDKDRLGNDVSWPQCNKDLPAPQAFAIVGVTGGLANNTNPCLEDQLIWAAGATGRSSQPAVALYVNTANPGHEGSWWPASDIYPLEGGVEVPNPYGDCRAPSGEPEGPVNLECSYIYGYAKAYDDAYIRNVPNPETYFWWLDVETGNSWQTGADNSTALNRATLEGMVKYFKDNTAGVGIYSTSSQWKTIAGTVPSGSPLTALPSWLAGAKTLRGAKSNCSLPGLTPGSPVTVTQYVSAGLDYDYSCK
;
A
#
# COMPACT_ATOMS: atom_id res chain seq x y z
N MET A 1 25.37 -76.19 -61.84
CA MET A 1 25.46 -75.75 -60.43
C MET A 1 25.85 -74.27 -60.44
N LYS A 2 24.90 -73.36 -60.17
CA LYS A 2 25.17 -71.92 -60.05
C LYS A 2 24.72 -71.49 -58.66
N THR A 3 25.69 -71.13 -57.83
CA THR A 3 25.55 -70.66 -56.46
C THR A 3 25.10 -69.19 -56.48
N ALA A 4 23.98 -68.87 -55.83
CA ALA A 4 23.53 -67.50 -55.60
C ALA A 4 23.90 -67.09 -54.17
N CYS A 5 24.73 -66.05 -54.05
CA CYS A 5 25.09 -65.44 -52.78
C CYS A 5 24.17 -64.23 -52.56
N THR A 6 23.33 -64.28 -51.52
CA THR A 6 22.40 -63.20 -51.19
C THR A 6 23.07 -62.26 -50.18
N VAL A 7 23.30 -61.01 -50.57
CA VAL A 7 23.78 -59.95 -49.67
C VAL A 7 22.57 -59.22 -49.10
N LEU A 8 22.35 -59.31 -47.79
CA LEU A 8 21.40 -58.48 -47.07
C LEU A 8 22.03 -57.12 -46.78
N VAL A 9 21.47 -56.05 -47.36
CA VAL A 9 21.77 -54.67 -46.98
C VAL A 9 20.78 -54.26 -45.90
N VAL A 10 21.27 -54.07 -44.68
CA VAL A 10 20.49 -53.49 -43.58
C VAL A 10 20.66 -51.96 -43.65
N LEU A 11 19.63 -51.26 -44.12
CA LEU A 11 19.51 -49.81 -44.00
C LEU A 11 19.12 -49.45 -42.57
N GLY A 12 20.09 -48.96 -41.77
CA GLY A 12 19.81 -48.34 -40.48
C GLY A 12 19.21 -46.95 -40.67
N LEU A 13 17.93 -46.77 -40.36
CA LEU A 13 17.34 -45.45 -40.15
C LEU A 13 17.89 -44.87 -38.85
N ALA A 14 18.75 -43.87 -38.95
CA ALA A 14 19.11 -43.02 -37.82
C ALA A 14 17.93 -42.07 -37.52
N ALA A 15 17.09 -42.44 -36.56
CA ALA A 15 16.11 -41.53 -35.98
C ALA A 15 16.84 -40.49 -35.14
N THR A 16 16.99 -39.27 -35.68
CA THR A 16 17.43 -38.11 -34.90
C THR A 16 16.35 -37.79 -33.87
N GLY A 17 16.56 -38.23 -32.64
CA GLY A 17 15.71 -37.87 -31.50
C GLY A 17 15.79 -36.36 -31.26
N MET A 18 14.80 -35.61 -31.77
CA MET A 18 14.51 -34.27 -31.26
C MET A 18 13.92 -34.45 -29.86
N ALA A 19 14.72 -34.18 -28.83
CA ALA A 19 14.20 -34.02 -27.49
C ALA A 19 13.11 -32.92 -27.51
N PRO A 20 11.99 -33.08 -26.81
CA PRO A 20 11.00 -32.02 -26.71
C PRO A 20 11.68 -30.81 -26.06
N VAL A 21 11.76 -29.71 -26.82
CA VAL A 21 12.18 -28.41 -26.29
C VAL A 21 11.09 -28.00 -25.30
N SER A 22 11.34 -28.26 -24.02
CA SER A 22 10.49 -27.75 -22.95
C SER A 22 10.60 -26.23 -23.00
N ALA A 23 9.49 -25.55 -23.33
CA ALA A 23 9.44 -24.11 -23.22
C ALA A 23 9.80 -23.72 -21.78
N THR A 24 10.74 -22.79 -21.62
CA THR A 24 10.99 -22.16 -20.32
C THR A 24 9.64 -21.68 -19.79
N PRO A 25 9.23 -22.01 -18.55
CA PRO A 25 8.02 -21.47 -17.98
C PRO A 25 8.04 -19.95 -18.16
N PRO A 26 6.91 -19.30 -18.49
CA PRO A 26 6.85 -17.85 -18.57
C PRO A 26 7.48 -17.29 -17.29
N SER A 27 8.34 -16.28 -17.42
CA SER A 27 8.90 -15.60 -16.25
C SER A 27 7.76 -15.16 -15.33
N SER A 28 7.57 -15.88 -14.23
CA SER A 28 6.49 -15.71 -13.25
C SER A 28 6.58 -14.40 -12.47
N ASP A 29 7.59 -13.58 -12.77
CA ASP A 29 7.78 -12.29 -12.11
C ASP A 29 6.89 -11.21 -12.72
N LYS A 30 6.62 -11.24 -14.03
CA LYS A 30 5.74 -10.24 -14.66
C LYS A 30 4.33 -10.28 -14.08
N ASP A 31 3.83 -11.48 -13.78
CA ASP A 31 2.52 -11.68 -13.14
C ASP A 31 2.51 -11.27 -11.66
N ARG A 32 3.64 -10.80 -11.12
CA ARG A 32 3.80 -10.35 -9.73
C ARG A 32 4.33 -8.93 -9.62
N LEU A 33 4.54 -8.26 -10.74
CA LEU A 33 4.99 -6.88 -10.76
C LEU A 33 3.78 -5.94 -10.85
N GLY A 34 3.87 -4.85 -10.11
CA GLY A 34 2.96 -3.73 -10.17
C GLY A 34 3.73 -2.43 -10.22
N ASN A 35 2.97 -1.33 -10.23
CA ASN A 35 3.49 0.01 -10.10
C ASN A 35 2.59 0.80 -9.18
N ASP A 36 3.19 1.65 -8.35
CA ASP A 36 2.52 2.73 -7.69
C ASP A 36 2.76 4.06 -8.41
N VAL A 37 1.72 4.90 -8.50
CA VAL A 37 1.75 6.21 -9.15
C VAL A 37 0.94 7.22 -8.35
N SER A 38 1.32 8.50 -8.43
CA SER A 38 0.57 9.59 -7.81
C SER A 38 0.87 10.93 -8.51
N TRP A 39 0.63 12.04 -7.84
CA TRP A 39 0.84 13.39 -8.33
C TRP A 39 2.21 13.68 -8.98
N PRO A 40 3.35 13.05 -8.59
CA PRO A 40 4.62 13.29 -9.27
C PRO A 40 4.63 12.79 -10.72
N GLN A 41 3.71 11.91 -11.10
CA GLN A 41 3.55 11.37 -12.45
C GLN A 41 2.45 12.06 -13.27
N CYS A 42 1.79 13.10 -12.76
CA CYS A 42 0.80 13.84 -13.56
C CYS A 42 1.43 14.40 -14.85
N ASN A 43 0.67 14.32 -15.96
CA ASN A 43 1.08 14.75 -17.30
C ASN A 43 2.32 14.02 -17.87
N LYS A 44 2.64 12.83 -17.35
CA LYS A 44 3.70 11.96 -17.89
C LYS A 44 3.09 10.70 -18.50
N ASP A 45 3.78 10.15 -19.49
CA ASP A 45 3.44 8.82 -20.00
C ASP A 45 3.72 7.76 -18.94
N LEU A 46 2.67 7.04 -18.55
CA LEU A 46 2.78 5.91 -17.64
C LEU A 46 3.11 4.63 -18.44
N PRO A 47 3.86 3.68 -17.86
CA PRO A 47 4.05 2.37 -18.47
C PRO A 47 2.69 1.67 -18.63
N ALA A 48 2.60 0.66 -19.49
CA ALA A 48 1.42 -0.20 -19.50
C ALA A 48 1.22 -0.81 -18.09
N PRO A 49 -0.01 -0.80 -17.53
CA PRO A 49 -0.30 -1.43 -16.24
C PRO A 49 0.15 -2.90 -16.23
N GLN A 50 0.68 -3.35 -15.09
CA GLN A 50 1.23 -4.70 -14.94
C GLN A 50 0.20 -5.65 -14.30
N ALA A 51 0.60 -6.46 -13.32
CA ALA A 51 -0.28 -7.40 -12.65
C ALA A 51 -1.25 -6.71 -11.68
N PHE A 52 -0.81 -5.62 -11.05
CA PHE A 52 -1.59 -4.76 -10.20
C PHE A 52 -1.08 -3.31 -10.30
N ALA A 53 -1.89 -2.36 -9.86
CA ALA A 53 -1.55 -0.95 -9.77
C ALA A 53 -1.98 -0.39 -8.42
N ILE A 54 -1.17 0.51 -7.85
CA ILE A 54 -1.51 1.25 -6.63
C ILE A 54 -1.58 2.75 -6.99
N VAL A 55 -2.68 3.42 -6.67
CA VAL A 55 -2.87 4.84 -7.02
C VAL A 55 -2.93 5.70 -5.78
N GLY A 56 -2.10 6.73 -5.73
CA GLY A 56 -2.10 7.73 -4.66
C GLY A 56 -3.31 8.64 -4.77
N VAL A 57 -4.12 8.67 -3.73
CA VAL A 57 -5.33 9.50 -3.67
C VAL A 57 -4.98 10.94 -3.25
N THR A 58 -3.96 11.09 -2.42
CA THR A 58 -3.45 12.37 -1.93
C THR A 58 -2.36 12.96 -2.83
N GLY A 59 -2.27 14.28 -2.86
CA GLY A 59 -1.29 15.04 -3.66
C GLY A 59 0.03 15.30 -2.93
N GLY A 60 0.51 14.36 -2.12
CA GLY A 60 1.74 14.48 -1.33
C GLY A 60 1.55 15.04 0.08
N LEU A 61 0.33 15.45 0.45
CA LEU A 61 -0.04 15.81 1.81
C LEU A 61 -1.36 15.13 2.19
N ALA A 62 -1.54 14.84 3.47
CA ALA A 62 -2.77 14.22 3.98
C ALA A 62 -4.03 15.07 3.80
N ASN A 63 -3.94 16.32 3.34
CA ASN A 63 -5.07 17.23 3.16
C ASN A 63 -5.29 17.72 1.72
N ASN A 64 -4.53 17.23 0.74
CA ASN A 64 -4.69 17.65 -0.66
C ASN A 64 -4.97 16.46 -1.59
N THR A 65 -5.74 16.67 -2.64
CA THR A 65 -6.11 15.61 -3.59
C THR A 65 -5.09 15.51 -4.71
N ASN A 66 -4.78 14.29 -5.15
CA ASN A 66 -3.98 14.07 -6.34
C ASN A 66 -4.70 14.64 -7.58
N PRO A 67 -4.14 15.64 -8.27
CA PRO A 67 -4.83 16.34 -9.36
C PRO A 67 -5.02 15.48 -10.62
N CYS A 68 -4.34 14.35 -10.74
CA CYS A 68 -4.53 13.39 -11.84
C CYS A 68 -5.10 12.05 -11.37
N LEU A 69 -5.79 12.02 -10.22
CA LEU A 69 -6.38 10.81 -9.64
C LEU A 69 -7.29 10.07 -10.64
N GLU A 70 -8.18 10.79 -11.33
CA GLU A 70 -9.12 10.19 -12.29
C GLU A 70 -8.37 9.48 -13.44
N ASP A 71 -7.43 10.16 -14.10
CA ASP A 71 -6.63 9.60 -15.19
C ASP A 71 -5.81 8.38 -14.71
N GLN A 72 -5.28 8.44 -13.49
CA GLN A 72 -4.50 7.34 -12.92
C GLN A 72 -5.37 6.14 -12.53
N LEU A 73 -6.61 6.35 -12.11
CA LEU A 73 -7.57 5.26 -11.89
C LEU A 73 -7.97 4.59 -13.21
N ILE A 74 -8.16 5.38 -14.28
CA ILE A 74 -8.43 4.85 -15.63
C ILE A 74 -7.24 4.02 -16.12
N TRP A 75 -6.02 4.53 -15.93
CA TRP A 75 -4.80 3.77 -16.23
C TRP A 75 -4.75 2.46 -15.42
N ALA A 76 -4.96 2.53 -14.10
CA ALA A 76 -4.89 1.39 -13.20
C ALA A 76 -5.91 0.29 -13.55
N ALA A 77 -7.08 0.66 -14.09
CA ALA A 77 -8.10 -0.30 -14.54
C ALA A 77 -7.61 -1.24 -15.67
N GLY A 78 -6.50 -0.92 -16.34
CA GLY A 78 -5.84 -1.80 -17.30
C GLY A 78 -4.98 -2.91 -16.69
N ALA A 79 -4.82 -2.96 -15.36
CA ALA A 79 -4.03 -3.99 -14.68
C ALA A 79 -4.63 -5.39 -14.90
N THR A 80 -3.77 -6.38 -15.12
CA THR A 80 -4.21 -7.73 -15.51
C THR A 80 -4.82 -8.56 -14.38
N GLY A 81 -4.61 -8.18 -13.11
CA GLY A 81 -5.13 -8.87 -11.93
C GLY A 81 -4.51 -10.26 -11.68
N ARG A 82 -3.32 -10.54 -12.23
CA ARG A 82 -2.69 -11.88 -12.19
C ARG A 82 -1.85 -12.16 -10.94
N SER A 83 -1.82 -11.24 -9.98
CA SER A 83 -1.06 -11.36 -8.74
C SER A 83 -1.95 -11.73 -7.54
N SER A 84 -1.37 -11.89 -6.35
CA SER A 84 -2.13 -12.02 -5.10
C SER A 84 -2.61 -10.67 -4.55
N GLN A 85 -2.16 -9.54 -5.11
CA GLN A 85 -2.71 -8.22 -4.81
C GLN A 85 -4.00 -7.96 -5.60
N PRO A 86 -4.91 -7.12 -5.08
CA PRO A 86 -5.99 -6.55 -5.87
C PRO A 86 -5.47 -5.94 -7.17
N ALA A 87 -6.23 -6.05 -8.26
CA ALA A 87 -5.82 -5.45 -9.54
C ALA A 87 -5.56 -3.95 -9.41
N VAL A 88 -6.38 -3.26 -8.60
CA VAL A 88 -6.20 -1.86 -8.22
C VAL A 88 -6.31 -1.74 -6.70
N ALA A 89 -5.33 -1.08 -6.10
CA ALA A 89 -5.35 -0.63 -4.71
C ALA A 89 -5.07 0.88 -4.66
N LEU A 90 -5.34 1.50 -3.52
CA LEU A 90 -5.15 2.93 -3.31
C LEU A 90 -4.17 3.18 -2.17
N TYR A 91 -3.52 4.34 -2.17
CA TYR A 91 -2.73 4.77 -1.01
C TYR A 91 -3.00 6.24 -0.67
N VAL A 92 -2.80 6.58 0.60
CA VAL A 92 -3.00 7.93 1.14
C VAL A 92 -1.83 8.34 2.00
N ASN A 93 -1.35 9.57 1.82
CA ASN A 93 -0.37 10.19 2.70
C ASN A 93 -1.01 10.34 4.08
N THR A 94 -0.37 9.78 5.10
CA THR A 94 -0.83 9.89 6.48
C THR A 94 -0.08 11.00 7.20
N ALA A 95 -0.69 11.61 8.21
CA ALA A 95 -0.06 12.70 8.96
C ALA A 95 -0.67 12.81 10.35
N ASN A 96 0.05 13.37 11.31
CA ASN A 96 -0.48 13.90 12.56
C ASN A 96 0.19 15.26 12.82
N PRO A 97 -0.32 16.36 12.24
CA PRO A 97 0.28 17.69 12.36
C PRO A 97 -0.09 18.40 13.68
N GLY A 98 -1.06 17.89 14.46
CA GLY A 98 -1.60 18.64 15.58
C GLY A 98 -2.20 19.98 15.12
N HIS A 99 -2.05 21.02 15.95
CA HIS A 99 -2.52 22.38 15.63
C HIS A 99 -1.73 23.09 14.53
N GLU A 100 -0.66 22.50 13.99
CA GLU A 100 0.00 23.02 12.78
C GLU A 100 -0.79 22.68 11.49
N GLY A 101 -1.77 21.78 11.60
CA GLY A 101 -2.67 21.43 10.52
C GLY A 101 -3.66 22.54 10.17
N SER A 102 -4.33 22.38 9.03
CA SER A 102 -5.44 23.27 8.63
C SER A 102 -6.74 23.03 9.39
N TRP A 103 -6.81 21.93 10.15
CA TRP A 103 -7.95 21.52 10.94
C TRP A 103 -7.54 20.48 11.99
N TRP A 104 -8.08 20.59 13.20
CA TRP A 104 -7.95 19.60 14.28
C TRP A 104 -9.32 19.27 14.91
N PRO A 105 -9.60 18.03 15.33
CA PRO A 105 -10.91 17.67 15.86
C PRO A 105 -11.19 18.29 17.23
N ALA A 106 -12.46 18.59 17.47
CA ALA A 106 -12.97 19.16 18.73
C ALA A 106 -13.85 18.19 19.54
N SER A 107 -14.28 17.09 18.91
CA SER A 107 -15.17 16.07 19.48
C SER A 107 -14.94 14.72 18.78
N ASP A 108 -15.47 13.63 19.34
CA ASP A 108 -15.51 12.33 18.65
C ASP A 108 -16.59 12.21 17.57
N ILE A 109 -17.25 13.31 17.19
CA ILE A 109 -18.27 13.30 16.14
C ILE A 109 -17.63 13.59 14.78
N TYR A 110 -17.79 12.67 13.84
CA TYR A 110 -17.36 12.88 12.45
C TYR A 110 -18.26 12.13 11.44
N PRO A 111 -18.50 12.67 10.23
CA PRO A 111 -18.17 14.02 9.74
C PRO A 111 -18.81 15.16 10.56
N LEU A 112 -18.30 16.39 10.44
CA LEU A 112 -18.76 17.52 11.26
C LEU A 112 -20.25 17.82 11.09
N GLU A 113 -20.79 17.61 9.90
CA GLU A 113 -22.22 17.76 9.61
C GLU A 113 -22.89 16.39 9.52
N GLY A 114 -23.89 16.14 10.37
CA GLY A 114 -24.67 14.89 10.36
C GLY A 114 -23.90 13.64 10.76
N GLY A 115 -22.69 13.80 11.33
CA GLY A 115 -21.83 12.69 11.71
C GLY A 115 -22.32 11.90 12.90
N VAL A 116 -21.59 10.83 13.15
CA VAL A 116 -21.82 9.90 14.24
C VAL A 116 -20.68 9.99 15.24
N GLU A 117 -20.96 9.61 16.48
CA GLU A 117 -19.93 9.39 17.48
C GLU A 117 -19.03 8.23 17.05
N VAL A 118 -17.74 8.51 16.90
CA VAL A 118 -16.71 7.53 16.53
C VAL A 118 -16.24 6.85 17.81
N PRO A 119 -16.34 5.50 17.92
CA PRO A 119 -15.83 4.79 19.08
C PRO A 119 -14.32 5.01 19.25
N ASN A 120 -13.92 5.65 20.34
CA ASN A 120 -12.55 6.04 20.60
C ASN A 120 -11.94 5.18 21.73
N PRO A 121 -10.94 4.32 21.45
CA PRO A 121 -10.34 3.46 22.47
C PRO A 121 -9.49 4.23 23.49
N TYR A 122 -9.20 5.51 23.24
CA TYR A 122 -8.38 6.36 24.10
C TYR A 122 -9.21 7.22 25.06
N GLY A 123 -10.54 7.23 24.93
CA GLY A 123 -11.43 8.16 25.62
C GLY A 123 -11.85 9.32 24.72
N ASP A 124 -12.50 10.32 25.30
CA ASP A 124 -13.20 11.33 24.51
C ASP A 124 -12.25 12.43 24.00
N CYS A 125 -12.24 12.68 22.69
CA CYS A 125 -11.70 13.92 22.16
C CYS A 125 -12.64 15.06 22.54
N ARG A 126 -12.15 16.07 23.25
CA ARG A 126 -12.99 17.18 23.69
C ARG A 126 -12.23 18.50 23.71
N ALA A 127 -12.72 19.47 22.94
CA ALA A 127 -12.28 20.85 23.03
C ALA A 127 -12.58 21.44 24.42
N PRO A 128 -11.61 22.14 25.04
CA PRO A 128 -11.87 22.96 26.21
C PRO A 128 -12.96 24.01 25.95
N SER A 129 -13.65 24.44 27.01
CA SER A 129 -14.72 25.44 26.87
C SER A 129 -14.19 26.73 26.24
N GLY A 130 -14.77 27.12 25.10
CA GLY A 130 -14.40 28.33 24.37
C GLY A 130 -13.31 28.14 23.32
N GLU A 131 -12.72 26.94 23.22
CA GLU A 131 -11.71 26.63 22.21
C GLU A 131 -12.35 25.95 20.98
N PRO A 132 -11.88 26.26 19.76
CA PRO A 132 -12.42 25.67 18.54
C PRO A 132 -11.94 24.24 18.30
N GLU A 133 -10.85 23.82 18.95
CA GLU A 133 -10.15 22.56 18.69
C GLU A 133 -9.81 21.83 19.99
N GLY A 134 -9.73 20.50 19.91
CA GLY A 134 -9.27 19.64 20.99
C GLY A 134 -7.77 19.78 21.26
N PRO A 135 -7.27 19.28 22.40
CA PRO A 135 -5.83 19.20 22.64
C PRO A 135 -5.13 18.24 21.66
N VAL A 136 -3.81 18.36 21.53
CA VAL A 136 -2.98 17.37 20.82
C VAL A 136 -2.66 16.22 21.77
N ASN A 137 -3.61 15.28 21.91
CA ASN A 137 -3.52 14.08 22.74
C ASN A 137 -3.91 12.82 21.94
N LEU A 138 -3.95 11.65 22.58
CA LEU A 138 -4.22 10.38 21.91
C LEU A 138 -5.66 10.34 21.35
N GLU A 139 -6.59 10.84 22.14
CA GLU A 139 -8.03 10.90 21.87
C GLU A 139 -8.30 11.69 20.58
N CYS A 140 -7.83 12.93 20.52
CA CYS A 140 -8.02 13.77 19.33
C CYS A 140 -7.12 13.36 18.16
N SER A 141 -5.92 12.79 18.41
CA SER A 141 -5.10 12.22 17.33
C SER A 141 -5.80 11.05 16.63
N TYR A 142 -6.50 10.21 17.39
CA TYR A 142 -7.30 9.10 16.86
C TYR A 142 -8.43 9.59 15.96
N ILE A 143 -9.21 10.56 16.44
CA ILE A 143 -10.29 11.15 15.63
C ILE A 143 -9.76 11.86 14.39
N TYR A 144 -8.62 12.55 14.49
CA TYR A 144 -7.99 13.16 13.34
C TYR A 144 -7.70 12.11 12.25
N GLY A 145 -7.16 10.97 12.65
CA GLY A 145 -6.92 9.86 11.73
C GLY A 145 -8.20 9.32 11.10
N TYR A 146 -9.22 9.04 11.91
CA TYR A 146 -10.52 8.57 11.40
C TYR A 146 -11.11 9.57 10.39
N ALA A 147 -11.06 10.86 10.71
CA ALA A 147 -11.52 11.94 9.85
C ALA A 147 -10.77 12.00 8.52
N LYS A 148 -9.43 11.89 8.54
CA LYS A 148 -8.64 11.87 7.29
C LYS A 148 -8.98 10.68 6.42
N ALA A 149 -9.15 9.48 7.00
CA ALA A 149 -9.55 8.31 6.23
C ALA A 149 -10.97 8.43 5.63
N TYR A 150 -11.91 9.04 6.38
CA TYR A 150 -13.24 9.39 5.83
C TYR A 150 -13.12 10.36 4.66
N ASP A 151 -12.35 11.44 4.83
CA ASP A 151 -12.11 12.42 3.79
C ASP A 151 -11.52 11.75 2.54
N ASP A 152 -10.54 10.88 2.74
CA ASP A 152 -9.87 10.15 1.67
C ASP A 152 -10.83 9.34 0.81
N ALA A 153 -11.79 8.65 1.43
CA ALA A 153 -12.79 7.87 0.73
C ALA A 153 -13.90 8.73 0.11
N TYR A 154 -14.33 9.81 0.77
CA TYR A 154 -15.58 10.50 0.44
C TYR A 154 -15.39 11.80 -0.36
N ILE A 155 -14.48 12.68 0.05
CA ILE A 155 -14.39 14.03 -0.53
C ILE A 155 -13.41 14.13 -1.70
N ARG A 156 -12.62 13.08 -1.95
CA ARG A 156 -11.57 13.08 -2.98
C ARG A 156 -12.01 12.49 -4.31
N ASN A 157 -13.31 12.26 -4.49
CA ASN A 157 -13.91 11.76 -5.73
C ASN A 157 -13.39 10.38 -6.15
N VAL A 158 -13.08 9.51 -5.18
CA VAL A 158 -12.77 8.11 -5.44
C VAL A 158 -14.09 7.37 -5.75
N PRO A 159 -14.22 6.70 -6.91
CA PRO A 159 -15.44 5.97 -7.25
C PRO A 159 -15.54 4.66 -6.47
N ASN A 160 -16.64 4.39 -5.76
CA ASN A 160 -16.85 3.16 -4.99
C ASN A 160 -15.66 2.83 -4.04
N PRO A 161 -15.29 3.77 -3.14
CA PRO A 161 -14.11 3.66 -2.30
C PRO A 161 -14.10 2.38 -1.44
N GLU A 162 -15.28 1.82 -1.13
CA GLU A 162 -15.46 0.60 -0.37
C GLU A 162 -14.89 -0.65 -1.06
N THR A 163 -14.72 -0.61 -2.38
CA THR A 163 -14.24 -1.77 -3.18
C THR A 163 -12.72 -1.91 -3.18
N TYR A 164 -12.00 -0.86 -2.79
CA TYR A 164 -10.53 -0.84 -2.86
C TYR A 164 -9.89 -1.27 -1.55
N PHE A 165 -8.69 -1.85 -1.67
CA PHE A 165 -7.75 -1.99 -0.56
C PHE A 165 -6.92 -0.70 -0.44
N TRP A 166 -6.70 -0.23 0.79
CA TRP A 166 -6.06 1.05 1.06
C TRP A 166 -4.73 0.90 1.81
N TRP A 167 -3.67 1.53 1.31
CA TRP A 167 -2.37 1.59 1.95
C TRP A 167 -2.19 2.93 2.67
N LEU A 168 -1.84 2.85 3.95
CA LEU A 168 -1.42 4.01 4.73
C LEU A 168 0.05 4.29 4.43
N ASP A 169 0.32 5.38 3.72
CA ASP A 169 1.68 5.83 3.43
C ASP A 169 2.26 6.55 4.65
N VAL A 170 3.15 5.86 5.35
CA VAL A 170 3.79 6.29 6.60
C VAL A 170 5.26 6.60 6.35
N GLU A 171 5.51 7.85 5.93
CA GLU A 171 6.86 8.32 5.61
C GLU A 171 7.27 9.55 6.40
N THR A 172 8.58 9.72 6.61
CA THR A 172 9.17 10.86 7.34
C THR A 172 9.06 12.18 6.58
N GLY A 173 8.68 12.12 5.29
CA GLY A 173 8.34 13.30 4.50
C GLY A 173 6.97 13.89 4.84
N ASN A 174 6.09 13.13 5.51
CA ASN A 174 4.78 13.62 5.94
C ASN A 174 4.89 14.43 7.25
N SER A 175 3.80 15.13 7.61
CA SER A 175 3.72 15.92 8.83
C SER A 175 3.39 15.06 10.04
N TRP A 176 4.31 14.93 10.99
CA TRP A 176 4.15 14.09 12.18
C TRP A 176 4.46 14.85 13.47
N GLN A 177 3.86 14.40 14.57
CA GLN A 177 4.31 14.82 15.89
C GLN A 177 5.74 14.35 16.11
N THR A 178 6.58 15.25 16.63
CA THR A 178 7.99 14.99 16.94
C THR A 178 8.40 15.76 18.21
N GLY A 179 9.55 15.42 18.79
CA GLY A 179 10.18 16.19 19.87
C GLY A 179 9.64 15.95 21.28
N ALA A 180 8.40 15.46 21.44
CA ALA A 180 7.84 15.04 22.73
C ALA A 180 8.02 13.52 22.97
N ASP A 181 8.15 13.10 24.23
CA ASP A 181 8.34 11.68 24.62
C ASP A 181 7.21 10.76 24.11
N ASN A 182 5.99 11.28 24.00
CA ASN A 182 4.82 10.55 23.55
C ASN A 182 4.51 10.72 22.04
N SER A 183 5.37 11.40 21.26
CA SER A 183 5.10 11.70 19.84
C SER A 183 4.72 10.47 19.02
N THR A 184 5.48 9.37 19.19
CA THR A 184 5.17 8.12 18.48
C THR A 184 3.83 7.52 18.87
N ALA A 185 3.37 7.73 20.11
CA ALA A 185 2.06 7.27 20.56
C ALA A 185 0.92 8.08 19.92
N LEU A 186 1.09 9.39 19.79
CA LEU A 186 0.15 10.26 19.08
C LEU A 186 0.03 9.87 17.60
N ASN A 187 1.17 9.65 16.94
CA ASN A 187 1.19 9.20 15.54
C ASN A 187 0.53 7.83 15.37
N ARG A 188 0.78 6.87 16.30
CA ARG A 188 0.08 5.58 16.30
C ARG A 188 -1.43 5.73 16.46
N ALA A 189 -1.90 6.55 17.40
CA ALA A 189 -3.33 6.78 17.61
C ALA A 189 -4.01 7.28 16.31
N THR A 190 -3.37 8.19 15.58
CA THR A 190 -3.85 8.62 14.26
C THR A 190 -3.93 7.48 13.25
N LEU A 191 -2.88 6.67 13.11
CA LEU A 191 -2.90 5.51 12.20
C LEU A 191 -3.99 4.50 12.60
N GLU A 192 -4.21 4.30 13.90
CA GLU A 192 -5.27 3.42 14.41
C GLU A 192 -6.68 3.95 14.09
N GLY A 193 -6.88 5.26 14.13
CA GLY A 193 -8.13 5.90 13.69
C GLY A 193 -8.38 5.72 12.19
N MET A 194 -7.34 5.89 11.36
CA MET A 194 -7.43 5.60 9.92
C MET A 194 -7.76 4.14 9.66
N VAL A 195 -7.10 3.22 10.36
CA VAL A 195 -7.35 1.78 10.27
C VAL A 195 -8.77 1.43 10.68
N LYS A 196 -9.30 2.07 11.74
CA LYS A 196 -10.69 1.87 12.17
C LYS A 196 -11.67 2.20 11.05
N TYR A 197 -11.51 3.36 10.39
CA TYR A 197 -12.39 3.73 9.28
C TYR A 197 -12.29 2.73 8.12
N PHE A 198 -11.08 2.47 7.61
CA PHE A 198 -10.92 1.63 6.42
C PHE A 198 -11.31 0.16 6.69
N LYS A 199 -11.00 -0.41 7.86
CA LYS A 199 -11.42 -1.78 8.18
C LYS A 199 -12.94 -1.96 8.18
N ASP A 200 -13.69 -0.94 8.59
CA ASP A 200 -15.15 -1.04 8.71
C ASP A 200 -15.85 -0.74 7.38
N ASN A 201 -15.21 -0.02 6.47
CA ASN A 201 -15.87 0.58 5.31
C ASN A 201 -15.27 0.18 3.96
N THR A 202 -14.12 -0.50 3.89
CA THR A 202 -13.45 -0.83 2.62
C THR A 202 -12.97 -2.27 2.55
N ALA A 203 -12.43 -2.68 1.39
CA ALA A 203 -11.96 -4.05 1.16
C ALA A 203 -10.74 -4.44 2.01
N GLY A 204 -10.08 -3.47 2.63
CA GLY A 204 -9.01 -3.70 3.59
C GLY A 204 -8.04 -2.54 3.71
N VAL A 205 -7.14 -2.67 4.68
CA VAL A 205 -6.10 -1.67 4.95
C VAL A 205 -4.76 -2.32 5.25
N GLY A 206 -3.69 -1.70 4.76
CA GLY A 206 -2.31 -2.09 5.01
C GLY A 206 -1.42 -0.89 5.30
N ILE A 207 -0.17 -1.14 5.63
CA ILE A 207 0.80 -0.10 5.98
C ILE A 207 1.96 -0.14 4.99
N TYR A 208 2.30 1.03 4.47
CA TYR A 208 3.50 1.26 3.68
C TYR A 208 4.53 2.08 4.47
N SER A 209 5.78 1.62 4.48
CA SER A 209 6.92 2.36 5.03
C SER A 209 8.25 1.65 4.74
N THR A 210 9.35 2.24 5.18
CA THR A 210 10.57 1.49 5.52
C THR A 210 10.59 1.17 7.01
N SER A 211 11.26 0.09 7.43
CA SER A 211 11.37 -0.22 8.88
C SER A 211 12.00 0.93 9.70
N SER A 212 12.90 1.70 9.09
CA SER A 212 13.54 2.86 9.74
C SER A 212 12.54 4.00 9.94
N GLN A 213 11.82 4.39 8.89
CA GLN A 213 10.84 5.47 8.96
C GLN A 213 9.69 5.10 9.92
N TRP A 214 9.19 3.87 9.85
CA TRP A 214 8.19 3.36 10.80
C TRP A 214 8.66 3.50 12.25
N LYS A 215 9.90 3.05 12.56
CA LYS A 215 10.44 3.15 13.93
C LYS A 215 10.53 4.61 14.40
N THR A 216 10.90 5.53 13.52
CA THR A 216 10.97 6.96 13.82
C THR A 216 9.59 7.56 14.09
N ILE A 217 8.59 7.21 13.27
CA ILE A 217 7.26 7.84 13.28
C ILE A 217 6.34 7.21 14.32
N ALA A 218 6.21 5.88 14.26
CA ALA A 218 5.24 5.10 15.02
C ALA A 218 5.88 4.28 16.14
N GLY A 219 7.20 4.09 16.15
CA GLY A 219 7.89 3.37 17.23
C GLY A 219 7.37 1.94 17.44
N THR A 220 7.36 1.49 18.70
CA THR A 220 6.87 0.16 19.08
C THR A 220 5.34 0.13 19.09
N VAL A 221 4.76 -0.83 18.39
CA VAL A 221 3.30 -1.08 18.36
C VAL A 221 2.92 -2.02 19.52
N PRO A 222 2.02 -1.61 20.43
CA PRO A 222 1.48 -2.49 21.47
C PRO A 222 0.70 -3.68 20.88
N SER A 223 0.72 -4.83 21.54
CA SER A 223 0.08 -6.06 21.03
C SER A 223 -1.44 -5.97 20.87
N GLY A 224 -2.12 -5.07 21.60
CA GLY A 224 -3.55 -4.81 21.46
C GLY A 224 -3.91 -3.78 20.37
N SER A 225 -2.93 -3.19 19.69
CA SER A 225 -3.16 -2.18 18.66
C SER A 225 -3.78 -2.81 17.41
N PRO A 226 -4.76 -2.16 16.75
CA PRO A 226 -5.31 -2.61 15.47
C PRO A 226 -4.32 -2.48 14.30
N LEU A 227 -3.14 -1.88 14.53
CA LEU A 227 -2.03 -1.86 13.58
C LEU A 227 -1.33 -3.21 13.46
N THR A 228 -1.47 -4.08 14.48
CA THR A 228 -0.88 -5.43 14.46
C THR A 228 -1.49 -6.29 13.36
N ALA A 229 -0.68 -7.22 12.85
CA ALA A 229 -1.07 -8.19 11.81
C ALA A 229 -1.56 -7.59 10.47
N LEU A 230 -1.48 -6.27 10.27
CA LEU A 230 -1.81 -5.65 9.00
C LEU A 230 -0.79 -6.02 7.92
N PRO A 231 -1.20 -6.18 6.65
CA PRO A 231 -0.27 -6.35 5.54
C PRO A 231 0.74 -5.20 5.49
N SER A 232 2.01 -5.54 5.25
CA SER A 232 3.10 -4.59 5.09
C SER A 232 3.53 -4.48 3.63
N TRP A 233 3.60 -3.25 3.14
CA TRP A 233 4.24 -2.86 1.89
C TRP A 233 5.60 -2.23 2.24
N LEU A 234 6.68 -2.97 2.00
CA LEU A 234 8.03 -2.54 2.40
C LEU A 234 8.76 -1.80 1.29
N ALA A 235 9.10 -0.54 1.53
CA ALA A 235 9.99 0.24 0.68
C ALA A 235 11.48 -0.10 0.91
N GLY A 236 12.34 0.44 0.03
CA GLY A 236 13.79 0.53 0.25
C GLY A 236 14.67 -0.41 -0.59
N ALA A 237 14.10 -1.23 -1.48
CA ALA A 237 14.91 -1.95 -2.44
C ALA A 237 15.33 -1.04 -3.61
N LYS A 238 16.50 -1.30 -4.20
CA LYS A 238 17.02 -0.57 -5.38
C LYS A 238 16.89 -1.35 -6.68
N THR A 239 16.46 -2.60 -6.59
CA THR A 239 16.36 -3.53 -7.73
C THR A 239 15.24 -4.54 -7.46
N LEU A 240 14.71 -5.14 -8.53
CA LEU A 240 13.76 -6.26 -8.43
C LEU A 240 14.31 -7.42 -7.59
N ARG A 241 15.60 -7.74 -7.71
CA ARG A 241 16.24 -8.78 -6.88
C ARG A 241 16.15 -8.43 -5.39
N GLY A 242 16.39 -7.16 -5.06
CA GLY A 242 16.24 -6.64 -3.70
C GLY A 242 14.80 -6.73 -3.20
N ALA A 243 13.83 -6.29 -4.01
CA ALA A 243 12.41 -6.37 -3.66
C ALA A 243 11.97 -7.81 -3.33
N LYS A 244 12.34 -8.77 -4.20
CA LYS A 244 12.09 -10.21 -3.92
C LYS A 244 12.70 -10.69 -2.62
N SER A 245 13.92 -10.26 -2.30
CA SER A 245 14.58 -10.60 -1.04
C SER A 245 13.87 -9.98 0.16
N ASN A 246 13.32 -8.77 0.00
CA ASN A 246 12.62 -8.05 1.05
C ASN A 246 11.31 -8.75 1.46
N CYS A 247 10.72 -9.60 0.62
CA CYS A 247 9.54 -10.39 0.98
C CYS A 247 9.77 -11.31 2.19
N SER A 248 11.02 -11.66 2.49
CA SER A 248 11.37 -12.49 3.65
C SER A 248 11.72 -11.69 4.91
N LEU A 249 11.65 -10.35 4.84
CA LEU A 249 11.88 -9.51 6.01
C LEU A 249 10.67 -9.56 6.96
N PRO A 250 10.86 -9.21 8.24
CA PRO A 250 9.75 -8.95 9.14
C PRO A 250 8.87 -7.80 8.61
N GLY A 251 7.56 -7.89 8.83
CA GLY A 251 6.63 -6.80 8.57
C GLY A 251 6.86 -5.60 9.49
N LEU A 252 6.15 -4.50 9.22
CA LEU A 252 6.30 -3.22 9.93
C LEU A 252 5.83 -3.30 11.39
N THR A 253 4.87 -4.18 11.69
CA THR A 253 4.31 -4.34 13.04
C THR A 253 4.32 -5.81 13.48
N PRO A 254 4.13 -6.09 14.79
CA PRO A 254 4.03 -7.45 15.28
C PRO A 254 2.97 -8.26 14.54
N GLY A 255 3.36 -9.44 14.03
CA GLY A 255 2.48 -10.34 13.30
C GLY A 255 2.14 -9.92 11.87
N SER A 256 2.60 -8.76 11.40
CA SER A 256 2.35 -8.30 10.02
C SER A 256 3.07 -9.17 8.99
N PRO A 257 2.36 -9.72 7.98
CA PRO A 257 3.00 -10.31 6.82
C PRO A 257 3.51 -9.22 5.86
N VAL A 258 4.61 -9.47 5.17
CA VAL A 258 5.04 -8.64 4.04
C VAL A 258 4.35 -9.16 2.78
N THR A 259 3.43 -8.36 2.23
CA THR A 259 2.65 -8.74 1.03
C THR A 259 3.09 -8.01 -0.22
N VAL A 260 3.73 -6.84 -0.06
CA VAL A 260 4.27 -6.04 -1.17
C VAL A 260 5.66 -5.52 -0.80
N THR A 261 6.55 -5.40 -1.77
CA THR A 261 7.84 -4.72 -1.61
C THR A 261 8.11 -3.80 -2.79
N GLN A 262 8.60 -2.59 -2.52
CA GLN A 262 8.85 -1.57 -3.54
C GLN A 262 10.34 -1.49 -3.91
N TYR A 263 10.61 -1.22 -5.18
CA TYR A 263 11.91 -0.76 -5.67
C TYR A 263 11.76 0.36 -6.71
N VAL A 264 12.73 1.27 -6.72
CA VAL A 264 12.77 2.36 -7.71
C VAL A 264 13.62 1.96 -8.91
N SER A 265 13.13 2.19 -10.12
CA SER A 265 13.87 1.96 -11.36
C SER A 265 13.50 3.00 -12.42
N ALA A 266 14.51 3.66 -12.98
CA ALA A 266 14.33 4.67 -14.03
C ALA A 266 13.33 5.80 -13.68
N GLY A 267 13.27 6.19 -12.39
CA GLY A 267 12.39 7.27 -11.92
C GLY A 267 10.92 6.88 -11.77
N LEU A 268 10.62 5.58 -11.77
CA LEU A 268 9.31 5.01 -11.46
C LEU A 268 9.42 4.02 -10.31
N ASP A 269 8.36 3.96 -9.53
CA ASP A 269 8.20 3.04 -8.43
C ASP A 269 7.55 1.76 -8.94
N TYR A 270 8.20 0.63 -8.63
CA TYR A 270 7.77 -0.70 -9.01
C TYR A 270 7.55 -1.51 -7.76
N ASP A 271 6.46 -2.28 -7.80
CA ASP A 271 6.06 -3.13 -6.69
C ASP A 271 6.17 -4.60 -7.06
N TYR A 272 6.53 -5.38 -6.07
CA TYR A 272 6.56 -6.82 -6.18
C TYR A 272 5.60 -7.43 -5.16
N SER A 273 4.60 -8.16 -5.66
CA SER A 273 3.66 -8.93 -4.85
C SER A 273 4.39 -10.12 -4.23
N CYS A 274 4.48 -10.19 -2.91
CA CYS A 274 5.02 -11.32 -2.16
C CYS A 274 4.07 -12.54 -2.21
N LYS A 275 4.58 -13.72 -1.83
CA LYS A 275 3.82 -14.98 -1.88
C LYS A 275 2.97 -15.14 -0.63
#